data_AF-A0A223D5F4-F1
#
_entry.id   AF-A0A223D5F4-F1
#
_cell.length_a   1.000
_cell.length_b   1.000
_cell.length_c   1.000
_cell.angle_alpha   90.00
_cell.angle_beta   90.00
_cell.angle_gamma   90.00
#
_symmetry.space_group_name_H-M   'P 1'
#
loop_
_entity.id
_entity.type
_entity.pdbx_description
1 polymer ?
#
loop_
_entity_poly.entity_id
_entity_poly.type
_entity_poly.pdbx_seq_one_letter_code
_entity_poly.pdbx_strand_id
1 'polypeptide(L)'
;MSVQKSDVRDLAKLRLGLTDNTFDNLIDMYIDEVEQRILNYINARAVPDGLKFTWAAMVAGALSKEQSNVMYPAGEEEFEIKIGDTSVKPIKPAGSAPTAKVVIDSILFDHTSELNAYRKLRW
;
A
#
# COMPACT_ATOMS: atom_id res chain seq x y z
N MET A 1 -16.83 9.20 15.83
CA MET A 1 -17.46 8.05 15.14
C MET A 1 -16.33 7.16 14.62
N SER A 2 -16.50 5.84 14.67
CA SER A 2 -15.51 4.89 14.13
C SER A 2 -15.68 4.83 12.61
N VAL A 3 -14.59 4.80 11.86
CA VAL A 3 -14.63 4.61 10.41
C VAL A 3 -15.14 3.20 10.10
N GLN A 4 -16.08 3.07 9.15
CA GLN A 4 -16.53 1.77 8.66
C GLN A 4 -15.58 1.24 7.59
N LYS A 5 -15.21 -0.04 7.69
CA LYS A 5 -14.28 -0.71 6.76
C LYS A 5 -14.79 -0.74 5.32
N SER A 6 -16.11 -0.87 5.15
CA SER A 6 -16.79 -0.80 3.84
C SER A 6 -16.44 0.47 3.07
N ASP A 7 -16.48 1.61 3.76
CA ASP A 7 -16.26 2.90 3.11
C ASP A 7 -14.80 3.10 2.70
N VAL A 8 -13.87 2.51 3.46
CA VAL A 8 -12.43 2.56 3.16
C VAL A 8 -12.12 1.70 1.95
N ARG A 9 -12.76 0.53 1.84
CA ARG A 9 -12.67 -0.33 0.66
C ARG A 9 -13.15 0.38 -0.59
N ASP A 10 -14.30 1.05 -0.53
CA ASP A 10 -14.85 1.76 -1.69
C ASP A 10 -13.94 2.91 -2.13
N LEU A 11 -13.37 3.66 -1.16
CA LEU A 11 -12.38 4.71 -1.44
C LEU A 11 -11.06 4.16 -2.00
N ALA A 12 -10.61 3.00 -1.53
CA ALA A 12 -9.39 2.35 -2.02
C ALA A 12 -9.59 1.83 -3.46
N LYS A 13 -10.73 1.20 -3.75
CA LYS A 13 -11.11 0.77 -5.11
C LYS A 13 -11.17 1.95 -6.08
N LEU A 14 -11.81 3.05 -5.67
CA LEU A 14 -11.90 4.27 -6.47
C LEU A 14 -10.51 4.86 -6.78
N ARG A 15 -9.57 4.81 -5.83
CA ARG A 15 -8.18 5.24 -6.05
C ARG A 15 -7.41 4.35 -7.02
N LEU A 16 -7.69 3.05 -7.01
CA LEU A 16 -7.02 2.07 -7.87
C LEU A 16 -7.68 1.95 -9.25
N GLY A 17 -8.83 2.59 -9.47
CA GLY A 17 -9.61 2.46 -10.71
C GLY A 17 -10.18 1.05 -10.91
N LEU A 18 -10.29 0.26 -9.84
CA LEU A 18 -10.81 -1.10 -9.89
C LEU A 18 -12.34 -1.04 -9.88
N THR A 19 -12.96 -1.62 -10.90
CA THR A 19 -14.41 -1.80 -11.00
C THR A 19 -14.87 -3.22 -10.68
N ASP A 20 -13.94 -4.17 -10.68
CA ASP A 20 -14.22 -5.58 -10.37
C ASP A 20 -14.02 -5.91 -8.89
N ASN A 21 -14.83 -6.85 -8.40
CA ASN A 21 -14.80 -7.36 -7.02
C ASN A 21 -13.83 -8.53 -6.82
N THR A 22 -13.02 -8.86 -7.83
CA THR A 22 -12.13 -10.03 -7.85
C THR A 22 -11.10 -10.00 -6.72
N PHE A 23 -10.66 -8.80 -6.31
CA PHE A 23 -9.61 -8.60 -5.32
C PHE A 23 -10.13 -8.13 -3.95
N ASP A 24 -11.44 -8.23 -3.71
CA ASP A 24 -12.06 -7.70 -2.47
C ASP A 24 -11.46 -8.31 -1.21
N ASN A 25 -11.27 -9.63 -1.19
CA ASN A 25 -10.65 -10.32 -0.05
C ASN A 25 -9.20 -9.85 0.20
N LEU A 26 -8.46 -9.55 -0.87
CA LEU A 26 -7.09 -9.07 -0.76
C LEU A 26 -7.08 -7.64 -0.20
N ILE A 27 -7.94 -6.77 -0.73
CA ILE A 27 -8.09 -5.40 -0.26
C ILE A 27 -8.50 -5.39 1.22
N ASP A 28 -9.45 -6.22 1.62
CA ASP A 28 -9.91 -6.33 3.02
C ASP A 28 -8.77 -6.76 3.96
N MET A 29 -7.88 -7.67 3.53
CA MET A 29 -6.69 -8.04 4.30
C MET A 29 -5.72 -6.86 4.49
N TYR A 30 -5.45 -6.07 3.44
CA TYR A 30 -4.59 -4.89 3.55
C TYR A 30 -5.24 -3.78 4.39
N ILE A 31 -6.55 -3.62 4.32
CA ILE A 31 -7.30 -2.70 5.18
C ILE A 31 -7.06 -3.04 6.65
N ASP A 32 -7.21 -4.31 7.02
CA ASP A 32 -7.00 -4.78 8.39
C ASP A 32 -5.54 -4.62 8.86
N GLU A 33 -4.56 -4.92 8.01
CA GLU A 33 -3.15 -4.75 8.35
C GLU A 33 -2.78 -3.28 8.56
N VAL A 34 -3.20 -2.40 7.66
CA VAL A 34 -2.94 -0.96 7.76
C VAL A 34 -3.69 -0.36 8.96
N GLU A 35 -4.91 -0.83 9.26
CA GLU A 35 -5.65 -0.43 10.47
C GLU A 35 -4.83 -0.68 11.72
N GLN A 36 -4.33 -1.92 11.89
CA GLN A 36 -3.54 -2.30 13.05
C GLN A 36 -2.28 -1.45 13.18
N ARG A 37 -1.59 -1.16 12.07
CA ARG A 37 -0.39 -0.32 12.11
C ARG A 37 -0.71 1.14 12.46
N ILE A 38 -1.77 1.72 11.89
CA ILE A 38 -2.22 3.06 12.24
C ILE A 38 -2.55 3.12 13.73
N LEU A 39 -3.33 2.17 14.26
CA LEU A 39 -3.71 2.11 15.67
C LEU A 39 -2.50 2.01 16.60
N ASN A 40 -1.53 1.16 16.25
CA ASN A 40 -0.27 1.02 16.97
C ASN A 40 0.56 2.32 16.95
N TYR A 41 0.52 3.07 15.84
CA TYR A 41 1.25 4.34 15.73
C TYR A 41 0.62 5.46 16.56
N ILE A 42 -0.70 5.64 16.45
CA ILE A 42 -1.42 6.73 17.14
C ILE A 42 -1.71 6.40 18.61
N ASN A 43 -1.50 5.15 19.03
CA ASN A 43 -1.85 4.60 20.35
C ASN A 43 -3.35 4.81 20.69
N ALA A 44 -4.23 4.51 19.75
CA ALA A 44 -5.68 4.59 19.94
C ALA A 44 -6.36 3.23 19.77
N ARG A 45 -7.59 3.12 20.25
CA ARG A 45 -8.43 1.92 20.09
C ARG A 45 -9.28 1.91 18.83
N ALA A 46 -9.37 3.05 18.15
CA ALA A 46 -10.15 3.22 16.93
C ALA A 46 -9.51 4.31 16.05
N VAL A 47 -9.61 4.13 14.72
CA VAL A 47 -9.14 5.13 13.75
C VAL A 47 -10.18 6.27 13.70
N PRO A 48 -9.77 7.53 13.97
CA PRO A 48 -10.65 8.68 13.88
C PRO A 48 -11.07 8.96 12.43
N ASP A 49 -12.26 9.51 12.25
CA ASP A 49 -12.87 9.75 10.92
C ASP A 49 -12.04 10.66 10.00
N GLY A 50 -11.28 11.60 10.58
CA GLY A 50 -10.35 12.44 9.83
C GLY A 50 -9.22 11.69 9.13
N LEU A 51 -8.93 10.44 9.54
CA LEU A 51 -7.93 9.58 8.90
C LEU A 51 -8.54 8.60 7.87
N LYS A 52 -9.84 8.70 7.56
CA LYS A 52 -10.49 7.80 6.58
C LYS A 52 -9.82 7.87 5.20
N PHE A 53 -9.55 9.08 4.71
CA PHE A 53 -8.94 9.26 3.39
C PHE A 53 -7.47 8.85 3.37
N THR A 54 -6.75 9.08 4.47
CA THR A 54 -5.33 8.74 4.60
C THR A 54 -5.16 7.22 4.72
N TRP A 55 -6.04 6.56 5.47
CA TRP A 55 -6.10 5.09 5.53
C TRP A 55 -6.37 4.48 4.14
N ALA A 56 -7.34 4.98 3.40
CA ALA A 56 -7.60 4.51 2.02
C ALA A 56 -6.41 4.76 1.08
N ALA A 57 -5.72 5.89 1.23
CA ALA A 57 -4.52 6.20 0.45
C ALA A 57 -3.36 5.25 0.77
N MET A 58 -3.14 4.95 2.06
CA MET A 58 -2.11 4.00 2.49
C MET A 58 -2.38 2.58 1.95
N VAL A 59 -3.63 2.12 1.99
CA VAL A 59 -4.03 0.81 1.44
C VAL A 59 -3.78 0.77 -0.06
N ALA A 60 -4.21 1.79 -0.81
CA ALA A 60 -3.99 1.86 -2.25
C ALA A 60 -2.49 1.90 -2.60
N GLY A 61 -1.68 2.63 -1.81
CA GLY A 61 -0.23 2.68 -1.94
C GLY A 61 0.43 1.33 -1.68
N ALA A 62 -0.02 0.61 -0.65
CA ALA A 62 0.51 -0.71 -0.27
C ALA A 62 0.21 -1.74 -1.35
N LEU A 63 -1.03 -1.76 -1.82
CA LEU A 63 -1.46 -2.66 -2.87
C LEU A 63 -0.75 -2.36 -4.19
N SER A 64 -0.59 -1.08 -4.55
CA SER A 64 0.16 -0.69 -5.75
C SER A 64 1.63 -1.07 -5.67
N LYS A 65 2.30 -0.91 -4.51
CA LYS A 65 3.72 -1.25 -4.37
C LYS A 65 3.96 -2.75 -4.29
N GLU A 66 3.13 -3.51 -3.59
CA GLU A 66 3.34 -4.96 -3.38
C GLU A 66 2.71 -5.84 -4.47
N GLN A 67 1.52 -5.46 -4.94
CA GLN A 67 0.71 -6.26 -5.84
C GLN A 67 0.59 -5.61 -7.23
N SER A 68 1.43 -4.63 -7.56
CA SER A 68 1.49 -4.05 -8.92
C SER A 68 1.59 -5.12 -9.98
N ASN A 69 2.42 -6.14 -9.76
CA ASN A 69 2.63 -7.21 -10.73
C ASN A 69 1.42 -8.17 -10.88
N VAL A 70 0.56 -8.24 -9.87
CA VAL A 70 -0.66 -9.06 -9.87
C VAL A 70 -1.86 -8.28 -10.43
N MET A 71 -1.94 -6.98 -10.15
CA MET A 71 -3.01 -6.10 -10.63
C MET A 71 -2.77 -5.55 -12.03
N TYR A 72 -1.52 -5.30 -12.38
CA TYR A 72 -1.07 -4.85 -13.68
C TYR A 72 0.07 -5.77 -14.11
N PRO A 73 -0.22 -6.94 -14.69
CA PRO A 73 0.83 -7.82 -15.20
C PRO A 73 1.68 -7.00 -16.18
N ALA A 74 2.95 -6.78 -15.84
CA ALA A 74 3.86 -5.99 -16.63
C ALA A 74 3.95 -6.60 -18.04
N GLY A 75 3.38 -5.91 -19.02
CA GLY A 75 3.74 -6.11 -20.40
C GLY A 75 5.18 -5.64 -20.57
N GLU A 76 6.06 -6.58 -20.94
CA GLU A 76 7.42 -6.37 -21.44
C GLU A 76 8.44 -5.91 -20.40
N GLU A 77 9.28 -6.87 -19.95
CA GLU A 77 10.57 -6.56 -19.34
C GLU A 77 11.40 -5.75 -20.34
N GLU A 78 11.69 -4.48 -20.03
CA GLU A 78 12.63 -3.69 -20.83
C GLU A 78 14.03 -4.33 -20.74
N PHE A 79 14.47 -4.93 -21.84
CA PHE A 79 15.82 -5.46 -21.99
C PHE A 79 16.68 -4.46 -22.77
N GLU A 80 17.83 -4.08 -22.22
CA GLU A 80 18.83 -3.32 -22.95
C GLU A 80 19.66 -4.29 -23.80
N ILE A 81 19.31 -4.41 -25.08
CA ILE A 81 19.96 -5.35 -26.01
C ILE A 81 21.10 -4.63 -26.74
N LYS A 82 22.35 -4.94 -26.40
CA LYS A 82 23.54 -4.48 -27.14
C LYS A 82 24.14 -5.64 -27.94
N ILE A 83 24.12 -5.55 -29.27
CA ILE A 83 24.57 -6.63 -30.17
C ILE A 83 26.00 -6.35 -30.65
N GLY A 84 26.92 -7.25 -30.29
CA GLY A 84 28.31 -7.26 -30.76
C GLY A 84 29.18 -8.22 -29.94
N ASP A 85 29.09 -8.12 -28.61
CA ASP A 85 29.57 -9.08 -27.62
C ASP A 85 28.43 -9.25 -26.61
N THR A 86 27.57 -10.25 -26.85
CA THR A 86 26.21 -10.26 -26.32
C THR A 86 26.17 -10.71 -24.87
N SER A 87 26.11 -9.76 -23.94
CA SER A 87 25.70 -9.99 -22.55
C SER A 87 24.27 -9.49 -22.37
N VAL A 88 23.34 -10.39 -22.07
CA VAL A 88 21.98 -10.05 -21.63
C VAL A 88 22.06 -9.77 -20.14
N LYS A 89 21.89 -8.51 -19.74
CA LYS A 89 21.77 -8.12 -18.33
C LYS A 89 20.36 -7.56 -18.09
N PRO A 90 19.60 -8.08 -17.12
CA PRO A 90 18.36 -7.44 -16.69
C PRO A 90 18.66 -6.01 -16.22
N ILE A 91 17.91 -5.02 -16.68
CA ILE A 91 18.13 -3.59 -16.35
C ILE A 91 17.92 -3.33 -14.85
N LYS A 92 17.04 -4.10 -14.20
CA LYS A 92 16.90 -4.10 -12.74
C LYS A 92 17.62 -5.31 -12.15
N PRO A 93 18.50 -5.13 -11.14
CA PRO A 93 18.92 -6.26 -10.34
C PRO A 93 17.66 -6.91 -9.78
N ALA A 94 17.60 -8.24 -9.78
CA ALA A 94 16.65 -9.01 -8.98
C ALA A 94 16.97 -8.79 -7.48
N GLY A 95 16.89 -7.55 -7.02
CA GLY A 95 16.90 -7.20 -5.63
C GLY A 95 15.58 -7.71 -5.07
N SER A 96 15.67 -8.59 -4.06
CA SER A 96 14.54 -9.13 -3.31
C SER A 96 13.38 -8.16 -3.30
N ALA A 97 12.23 -8.59 -3.83
CA ALA A 97 10.99 -7.86 -3.64
C ALA A 97 10.92 -7.45 -2.16
N PRO A 98 10.79 -6.14 -1.85
CA PRO A 98 10.80 -5.69 -0.48
C PRO A 98 9.71 -6.48 0.26
N THR A 99 10.09 -7.12 1.36
CA THR A 99 9.13 -7.89 2.17
C THR A 99 7.97 -6.98 2.55
N ALA A 100 6.74 -7.48 2.52
CA ALA A 100 5.52 -6.67 2.72
C ALA A 100 5.58 -5.71 3.91
N LYS A 101 6.28 -6.11 4.98
CA LYS A 101 6.53 -5.27 6.15
C LYS A 101 7.22 -3.93 5.83
N VAL A 102 8.25 -3.95 5.00
CA VAL A 102 9.08 -2.76 4.64
C VAL A 102 8.28 -1.79 3.78
N VAL A 103 7.43 -2.30 2.89
CA VAL A 103 6.63 -1.46 1.97
C VAL A 103 5.58 -0.69 2.76
N ILE A 104 4.85 -1.38 3.63
CA ILE A 104 3.83 -0.76 4.47
C ILE A 104 4.46 0.24 5.45
N ASP A 105 5.64 -0.05 6.00
CA ASP A 105 6.35 0.91 6.87
C ASP A 105 6.76 2.16 6.10
N SER A 106 7.29 2.02 4.88
CA SER A 106 7.61 3.16 4.00
C SER A 106 6.39 4.04 3.75
N ILE A 107 5.23 3.44 3.48
CA ILE A 107 3.99 4.19 3.24
C ILE A 107 3.52 4.88 4.53
N LEU A 108 3.66 4.21 5.67
CA LEU A 108 3.32 4.81 6.96
C LEU A 108 4.21 6.03 7.24
N PHE A 109 5.51 5.96 6.91
CA PHE A 109 6.44 7.09 7.02
C PHE A 109 6.02 8.29 6.15
N ASP A 110 5.58 8.04 4.92
CA ASP A 110 5.12 9.09 4.00
C ASP A 110 3.90 9.86 4.56
N HIS A 111 3.03 9.19 5.32
CA HIS A 111 1.83 9.77 5.93
C HIS A 111 1.99 10.18 7.42
N THR A 112 3.21 10.22 7.95
CA THR A 112 3.47 10.56 9.36
C THR A 112 2.98 11.94 9.76
N SER A 113 3.01 12.92 8.85
CA SER A 113 2.53 14.28 9.11
C SER A 113 1.04 14.31 9.49
N GLU A 114 0.22 13.54 8.79
CA GLU A 114 -1.22 13.41 9.02
C GLU A 114 -1.52 12.56 10.27
N LEU A 115 -0.74 11.50 10.49
CA LEU A 115 -0.87 10.62 11.65
C LEU A 115 -0.47 11.29 12.97
N ASN A 116 0.54 12.17 12.94
CA ASN A 116 1.02 12.88 14.12
C ASN A 116 -0.05 13.77 14.75
N ALA A 117 -0.97 14.32 13.95
CA ALA A 117 -2.09 15.14 14.46
C ALA A 117 -3.02 14.40 15.43
N TYR A 118 -3.09 13.07 15.30
CA TYR A 118 -3.96 12.21 16.11
C TYR A 118 -3.20 11.35 17.12
N ARG A 119 -1.88 11.49 17.20
CA ARG A 119 -1.02 10.67 18.05
C ARG A 119 -1.19 11.06 19.52
N LYS A 120 -1.55 10.07 20.35
CA LYS A 120 -1.53 10.24 21.82
C LYS A 120 -0.17 9.81 22.36
N LEU A 121 0.56 10.78 22.90
CA LEU A 121 1.81 10.50 23.61
C LEU A 121 1.47 9.82 24.94
N ARG A 122 2.09 8.66 25.18
CA ARG A 122 2.02 7.98 26.46
C ARG A 122 3.07 8.62 27.36
N TRP A 123 2.63 9.16 28.48
CA TRP A 123 3.46 9.66 29.57
C TRP A 123 3.75 8.52 30.54
#